data_AF-A0A8B8GQW9-F1
#
_entry.id   AF-A0A8B8GQW9-F1
#
_cell.length_a   1.000
_cell.length_b   1.000
_cell.length_c   1.000
_cell.angle_alpha   90.00
_cell.angle_beta   90.00
_cell.angle_gamma   90.00
#
_symmetry.space_group_name_H-M   'P 1'
#
loop_
_entity.id
_entity.type
_entity.pdbx_description
1 polymer ?
#
loop_
_entity_poly.entity_id
_entity_poly.type
_entity_poly.pdbx_seq_one_letter_code
_entity_poly.pdbx_strand_id
1 'polypeptide(L)'
;MPKISSSICNKMQGWISSANQDTEVFTTDRKIVFCNPCGKSIVCERKSQVDQHIKTVIVIKKLETQNMTLHESFSIIDETKEKINSIPGPKGATLTTKLNELSNKNKGLEILQKINAVLSGENVQLEDVYQDPKIISCFKYAPTTSVDVELLKPEKILPKTTYGVFYYMAVKPGP
;
A
#
# COMPACT_ATOMS: atom_id res chain seq x y z
N MET A 1 1.65 -12.31 -54.93
CA MET A 1 1.03 -12.56 -53.61
C MET A 1 1.40 -11.41 -52.67
N PRO A 2 0.47 -10.66 -52.08
CA PRO A 2 0.84 -9.64 -51.10
C PRO A 2 1.32 -10.33 -49.82
N LYS A 3 2.51 -9.94 -49.35
CA LYS A 3 3.07 -10.41 -48.07
C LYS A 3 2.14 -9.94 -46.95
N ILE A 4 1.48 -10.89 -46.29
CA ILE A 4 0.77 -10.66 -45.03
C ILE A 4 1.82 -10.14 -44.05
N SER A 5 1.80 -8.84 -43.75
CA SER A 5 2.68 -8.26 -42.74
C SER A 5 2.49 -9.08 -41.47
N SER A 6 3.58 -9.48 -40.80
CA SER A 6 3.55 -10.12 -39.49
C SER A 6 2.96 -9.14 -38.47
N SER A 7 1.63 -9.04 -38.54
CA SER A 7 0.83 -8.00 -37.91
C SER A 7 1.12 -8.08 -36.42
N ILE A 8 1.32 -6.92 -35.82
CA ILE A 8 1.63 -6.74 -34.40
C ILE A 8 0.77 -7.64 -33.48
N CYS A 9 -0.45 -8.01 -33.91
CA CYS A 9 -1.30 -9.07 -33.36
C CYS A 9 -0.56 -10.38 -33.00
N ASN A 10 0.22 -10.95 -33.92
CA ASN A 10 0.93 -12.23 -33.70
C ASN A 10 2.05 -12.07 -32.67
N LYS A 11 2.68 -10.88 -32.63
CA LYS A 11 3.71 -10.56 -31.63
C LYS A 11 3.09 -10.36 -30.25
N MET A 12 1.95 -9.67 -30.16
CA MET A 12 1.18 -9.49 -28.92
C MET A 12 0.74 -10.83 -28.33
N GLN A 13 0.24 -11.75 -29.15
CA GLN A 13 -0.09 -13.11 -28.69
C GLN A 13 1.13 -13.82 -28.10
N GLY A 14 2.29 -13.76 -28.77
CA GLY A 14 3.53 -14.33 -28.23
C GLY A 14 3.95 -13.72 -26.88
N TRP A 15 3.76 -12.41 -26.68
CA TRP A 15 4.06 -11.74 -25.42
C TRP A 15 3.09 -12.17 -24.31
N ILE A 16 1.80 -12.26 -24.61
CA ILE A 16 0.76 -12.69 -23.65
C ILE A 16 0.95 -14.15 -23.25
N SER A 17 1.20 -15.06 -24.21
CA SER A 17 1.46 -16.47 -23.93
C SER A 17 2.65 -16.66 -22.98
N SER A 18 3.67 -15.81 -23.07
CA SER A 18 4.81 -15.87 -22.14
C SER A 18 4.49 -15.36 -20.73
N ALA A 19 3.46 -14.52 -20.57
CA ALA A 19 3.05 -13.92 -19.29
C ALA A 19 1.92 -14.70 -18.59
N ASN A 20 1.08 -15.42 -19.33
CA ASN A 20 -0.04 -16.21 -18.81
C ASN A 20 0.36 -17.68 -18.55
N GLN A 21 1.45 -17.93 -17.81
CA GLN A 21 1.91 -19.30 -17.57
C GLN A 21 0.99 -20.06 -16.59
N ASP A 22 0.69 -19.46 -15.43
CA ASP A 22 -0.09 -20.10 -14.37
C ASP A 22 -1.47 -19.46 -14.14
N THR A 23 -1.65 -18.21 -14.57
CA THR A 23 -2.90 -17.45 -14.41
C THR A 23 -3.16 -16.58 -15.63
N GLU A 24 -4.43 -16.37 -16.00
CA GLU A 24 -4.81 -15.55 -17.14
C GLU A 24 -4.72 -14.05 -16.78
N VAL A 25 -3.53 -13.47 -16.99
CA VAL A 25 -3.21 -12.07 -16.64
C VAL A 25 -3.65 -11.10 -17.74
N PHE A 26 -3.51 -11.49 -19.01
CA PHE A 26 -3.83 -10.65 -20.15
C PHE A 26 -4.74 -11.34 -21.15
N THR A 27 -5.71 -10.58 -21.67
CA THR A 27 -6.57 -10.94 -22.80
C THR A 27 -6.32 -9.95 -23.96
N THR A 28 -6.67 -10.30 -25.19
CA THR A 28 -6.46 -9.40 -26.34
C THR A 28 -7.57 -9.50 -27.37
N ASP A 29 -8.06 -8.36 -27.84
CA ASP A 29 -9.00 -8.26 -28.97
C ASP A 29 -8.26 -7.83 -30.26
N ARG A 30 -7.12 -8.48 -30.52
CA ARG A 30 -6.21 -8.32 -31.68
C ARG A 30 -5.59 -6.93 -31.86
N LYS A 31 -6.12 -5.87 -31.27
CA LYS A 31 -5.62 -4.48 -31.36
C LYS A 31 -5.21 -3.89 -30.01
N ILE A 32 -5.75 -4.40 -28.91
CA ILE A 32 -5.56 -3.88 -27.55
C ILE A 32 -5.35 -5.07 -26.61
N VAL A 33 -4.38 -4.97 -25.70
CA VAL A 33 -4.20 -5.94 -24.61
C VAL A 33 -5.00 -5.46 -23.40
N PHE A 34 -5.88 -6.29 -22.88
CA PHE A 34 -6.61 -6.03 -21.66
C PHE A 34 -5.92 -6.75 -20.49
N CYS A 35 -5.68 -6.02 -19.40
CA CYS A 35 -5.12 -6.59 -18.19
C CYS A 35 -6.25 -6.94 -17.22
N ASN A 36 -6.48 -8.23 -17.00
CA ASN A 36 -7.53 -8.73 -16.12
C ASN A 36 -7.37 -8.23 -14.68
N PRO A 37 -6.16 -8.26 -14.07
CA PRO A 37 -5.94 -7.68 -12.75
C PRO A 37 -6.26 -6.19 -12.68
N CYS A 38 -6.01 -5.42 -13.74
CA CYS A 38 -6.15 -3.97 -13.71
C CYS A 38 -7.52 -3.46 -14.14
N GLY A 39 -8.30 -4.29 -14.85
CA GLY A 39 -9.53 -3.86 -15.51
C GLY A 39 -9.30 -2.79 -16.58
N LYS A 40 -8.08 -2.71 -17.15
CA LYS A 40 -7.67 -1.64 -18.06
C LYS A 40 -7.14 -2.18 -19.38
N SER A 41 -7.50 -1.47 -20.44
CA SER A 41 -6.94 -1.59 -21.77
C SER A 41 -5.55 -0.97 -21.85
N ILE A 42 -4.58 -1.72 -22.35
CA ILE A 42 -3.20 -1.32 -22.59
C ILE A 42 -3.02 -1.20 -24.11
N VAL A 43 -2.68 0.01 -24.54
CA VAL A 43 -2.16 0.23 -25.89
C VAL A 43 -0.69 -0.18 -25.87
N CYS A 44 -0.37 -1.31 -26.50
CA CYS A 44 1.00 -1.81 -26.55
C CYS A 44 1.45 -2.02 -28.00
N GLU A 45 2.53 -1.35 -28.34
CA GLU A 45 3.20 -1.40 -29.64
C GLU A 45 4.49 -2.23 -29.55
N ARG A 46 5.02 -2.44 -28.34
CA ARG A 46 6.28 -3.14 -28.06
C ARG A 46 6.17 -4.06 -26.84
N LYS A 47 6.94 -5.16 -26.86
CA LYS A 47 7.02 -6.14 -25.76
C LYS A 47 7.34 -5.50 -24.40
N SER A 48 8.28 -4.55 -24.39
CA SER A 48 8.74 -3.89 -23.17
C SER A 48 7.62 -3.15 -22.41
N GLN A 49 6.59 -2.68 -23.11
CA GLN A 49 5.44 -2.03 -22.47
C GLN A 49 4.58 -3.03 -21.68
N VAL A 50 4.45 -4.25 -22.20
CA VAL A 50 3.78 -5.36 -21.49
C VAL A 50 4.63 -5.78 -20.29
N ASP A 51 5.94 -5.96 -20.49
CA ASP A 51 6.87 -6.34 -19.41
C ASP A 51 6.93 -5.28 -18.28
N GLN A 52 6.90 -3.99 -18.63
CA GLN A 52 6.88 -2.89 -17.66
C GLN A 52 5.55 -2.82 -16.91
N HIS A 53 4.43 -3.08 -17.60
CA HIS A 53 3.11 -3.15 -16.96
C HIS A 53 3.02 -4.31 -15.97
N ILE A 54 3.57 -5.48 -16.33
CA ILE A 54 3.72 -6.64 -15.43
C ILE A 54 4.52 -6.24 -14.20
N LYS A 55 5.73 -5.69 -14.38
CA LYS A 55 6.62 -5.37 -13.27
C LYS A 55 6.07 -4.31 -12.33
N THR A 56 5.39 -3.29 -12.86
CA THR A 56 4.96 -2.15 -12.04
C THR A 56 3.59 -2.43 -11.44
N VAL A 57 2.61 -2.78 -12.27
CA VAL A 57 1.21 -2.76 -11.84
C VAL A 57 0.81 -4.06 -11.15
N ILE A 58 1.35 -5.22 -11.57
CA ILE A 58 1.08 -6.49 -10.87
C ILE A 58 1.81 -6.52 -9.52
N VAL A 59 3.04 -6.00 -9.45
CA VAL A 59 3.77 -5.93 -8.17
C VAL A 59 3.07 -4.97 -7.22
N ILE A 60 2.67 -3.78 -7.68
CA ILE A 60 1.88 -2.84 -6.87
C ILE A 60 0.57 -3.48 -6.43
N LYS A 61 -0.20 -4.12 -7.33
CA LYS A 61 -1.42 -4.85 -6.92
C LYS A 61 -1.15 -6.00 -5.96
N LYS A 62 -0.05 -6.73 -6.12
CA LYS A 62 0.34 -7.81 -5.19
C LYS A 62 0.68 -7.25 -3.81
N LEU A 63 1.35 -6.11 -3.75
CA LEU A 63 1.60 -5.36 -2.51
C LEU A 63 0.30 -4.79 -1.93
N GLU A 64 -0.62 -4.28 -2.76
CA GLU A 64 -1.97 -3.89 -2.35
C GLU A 64 -2.79 -5.10 -1.84
N THR A 65 -2.59 -6.31 -2.38
CA THR A 65 -3.22 -7.54 -1.88
C THR A 65 -2.55 -8.11 -0.63
N GLN A 66 -1.38 -7.62 -0.22
CA GLN A 66 -0.89 -7.80 1.17
C GLN A 66 -1.70 -6.86 2.08
N ASN A 67 -3.02 -7.01 2.04
CA ASN A 67 -4.07 -6.14 2.56
C ASN A 67 -4.19 -6.28 4.08
N MET A 68 -3.06 -6.08 4.76
CA MET A 68 -2.98 -6.13 6.20
C MET A 68 -3.80 -4.97 6.76
N THR A 69 -4.80 -5.32 7.55
CA THR A 69 -5.59 -4.36 8.28
C THR A 69 -4.71 -3.62 9.28
N LEU A 70 -5.13 -2.41 9.64
CA LEU A 70 -4.49 -1.63 10.71
C LEU A 70 -4.36 -2.47 11.99
N HIS A 71 -5.39 -3.28 12.28
CA HIS A 71 -5.43 -4.20 13.41
C HIS A 71 -4.34 -5.27 13.34
N GLU A 72 -4.21 -5.98 12.22
CA GLU A 72 -3.16 -6.98 12.03
C GLU A 72 -1.76 -6.35 12.14
N SER A 73 -1.59 -5.13 11.64
CA SER A 73 -0.32 -4.41 11.77
C SER A 73 0.02 -4.06 13.23
N PHE A 74 -0.96 -3.58 14.00
CA PHE A 74 -0.77 -3.33 15.43
C PHE A 74 -0.53 -4.61 16.23
N SER A 75 -1.17 -5.73 15.87
CA SER A 75 -0.90 -7.04 16.48
C SER A 75 0.58 -7.42 16.36
N ILE A 76 1.17 -7.24 15.18
CA ILE A 76 2.61 -7.51 14.95
C ILE A 76 3.49 -6.57 15.79
N ILE A 77 3.12 -5.30 15.87
CA ILE A 77 3.83 -4.31 16.69
C ILE A 77 3.80 -4.71 18.16
N ASP A 78 2.64 -5.13 18.67
CA ASP A 78 2.47 -5.48 20.08
C ASP A 78 3.18 -6.80 20.41
N GLU A 79 3.11 -7.82 19.56
CA GLU A 79 3.93 -9.04 19.68
C GLU A 79 5.43 -8.71 19.69
N THR A 80 5.86 -7.73 18.90
CA THR A 80 7.27 -7.30 18.85
C THR A 80 7.66 -6.57 20.14
N LYS A 81 6.79 -5.71 20.67
CA LYS A 81 7.00 -5.06 21.97
C LYS A 81 7.15 -6.10 23.08
N GLU A 82 6.29 -7.11 23.11
CA GLU A 82 6.36 -8.20 24.09
C GLU A 82 7.67 -8.97 23.98
N LYS A 83 8.09 -9.35 22.77
CA LYS A 83 9.38 -10.02 22.53
C LYS A 83 10.55 -9.17 23.02
N ILE A 84 10.55 -7.87 22.77
CA ILE A 84 11.58 -6.94 23.25
C ILE A 84 11.59 -6.87 24.78
N ASN A 85 10.42 -6.72 25.40
CA ASN A 85 10.29 -6.63 26.86
C ASN A 85 10.70 -7.93 27.56
N SER A 86 10.63 -9.08 26.86
CA SER A 86 11.05 -10.37 27.41
C SER A 86 12.57 -10.57 27.45
N ILE A 87 13.37 -9.73 26.77
CA ILE A 87 14.84 -9.85 26.72
C ILE A 87 15.45 -9.40 28.06
N PRO A 88 16.05 -10.29 28.86
CA PRO A 88 16.65 -9.90 30.12
C PRO A 88 18.01 -9.21 29.93
N GLY A 89 18.38 -8.38 30.90
CA GLY A 89 19.71 -7.78 31.00
C GLY A 89 19.84 -6.39 30.36
N PRO A 90 21.05 -5.79 30.44
CA PRO A 90 21.27 -4.38 30.12
C PRO A 90 21.01 -4.04 28.63
N LYS A 91 21.20 -5.00 27.72
CA LYS A 91 20.89 -4.84 26.30
C LYS A 91 19.38 -4.78 26.04
N GLY A 92 18.59 -5.62 26.71
CA GLY A 92 17.13 -5.61 26.63
C GLY A 92 16.54 -4.33 27.23
N ALA A 93 17.08 -3.87 28.36
CA ALA A 93 16.71 -2.59 28.96
C ALA A 93 16.97 -1.42 27.99
N THR A 94 18.15 -1.37 27.36
CA THR A 94 18.48 -0.33 26.37
C THR A 94 17.52 -0.34 25.18
N LEU A 95 17.15 -1.53 24.68
CA LEU A 95 16.24 -1.67 23.55
C LEU A 95 14.82 -1.22 23.91
N THR A 96 14.34 -1.61 25.09
CA THR A 96 13.02 -1.22 25.62
C THR A 96 12.92 0.30 25.80
N THR A 97 13.96 0.93 26.36
CA THR A 97 14.02 2.39 26.49
C THR A 97 13.92 3.07 25.12
N LYS A 98 14.69 2.62 24.12
CA LYS A 98 14.63 3.19 22.77
C LYS A 98 13.25 3.01 22.12
N LEU A 99 12.62 1.84 22.31
CA LEU A 99 11.29 1.58 21.79
C LEU A 99 10.25 2.53 22.39
N ASN A 100 10.28 2.71 23.71
CA ASN A 100 9.39 3.63 24.42
C ASN A 100 9.63 5.09 24.00
N GLU A 101 10.89 5.51 23.86
CA GLU A 101 11.23 6.84 23.36
C GLU A 101 10.69 7.10 21.95
N LEU A 102 10.83 6.13 21.04
CA LEU A 102 10.31 6.23 19.68
C LEU A 102 8.78 6.29 19.67
N SER A 103 8.12 5.45 20.48
CA SER A 103 6.66 5.45 20.62
C SER A 103 6.16 6.81 21.13
N ASN A 104 6.81 7.36 22.16
CA ASN A 104 6.42 8.64 22.77
C ASN A 104 6.66 9.84 21.85
N LYS A 105 7.67 9.78 20.97
CA LYS A 105 7.92 10.83 19.97
C LYS A 105 6.91 10.80 18.82
N ASN A 106 6.29 9.66 18.54
CA ASN A 106 5.40 9.48 17.40
C ASN A 106 3.92 9.62 17.79
N LYS A 107 3.44 10.86 17.88
CA LYS A 107 2.01 11.15 18.14
C LYS A 107 1.07 10.57 17.08
N GLY A 108 1.55 10.44 15.83
CA GLY A 108 0.76 9.82 14.76
C GLY A 108 0.45 8.35 15.03
N LEU A 109 1.40 7.63 15.65
CA LEU A 109 1.18 6.26 16.08
C LEU A 109 0.11 6.14 17.17
N GLU A 110 0.08 7.09 18.13
CA GLU A 110 -0.96 7.14 19.17
C GLU A 110 -2.36 7.34 18.56
N ILE A 111 -2.49 8.25 17.59
CA ILE A 111 -3.76 8.50 16.90
C ILE A 111 -4.21 7.26 16.12
N LEU A 112 -3.28 6.63 15.39
CA LEU A 112 -3.57 5.37 14.69
C LEU A 112 -4.00 4.26 15.65
N GLN A 113 -3.42 4.20 16.85
CA GLN A 113 -3.81 3.23 17.87
C GLN A 113 -5.24 3.48 18.37
N LYS A 114 -5.64 4.73 18.61
CA LYS A 114 -7.02 5.08 18.98
C LYS A 114 -8.01 4.76 17.86
N ILE A 115 -7.66 5.07 16.62
CA ILE A 115 -8.49 4.73 15.45
C ILE A 115 -8.63 3.21 15.32
N ASN A 116 -7.56 2.44 15.56
CA ASN A 116 -7.61 0.99 15.57
C ASN A 116 -8.57 0.45 16.64
N ALA A 117 -8.53 1.01 17.86
CA ALA A 117 -9.45 0.63 18.93
C ALA A 117 -10.93 0.87 18.52
N VAL A 118 -11.23 2.01 17.90
CA VAL A 118 -12.59 2.29 17.40
C VAL A 118 -12.99 1.33 16.26
N LEU A 119 -12.07 1.00 15.35
CA LEU A 119 -12.31 0.01 14.30
C LEU A 119 -12.54 -1.40 14.85
N SER A 120 -11.98 -1.73 16.01
CA SER A 120 -12.22 -2.95 16.77
C SER A 120 -13.53 -2.95 17.57
N GLY A 121 -14.25 -1.82 17.61
CA GLY A 121 -15.52 -1.67 18.32
C GLY A 121 -15.40 -1.11 19.74
N GLU A 122 -14.23 -0.61 20.14
CA GLU A 122 -14.04 0.05 21.43
C GLU A 122 -14.56 1.50 21.42
N ASN A 123 -15.10 1.96 22.55
CA ASN A 123 -15.56 3.34 22.70
C ASN A 123 -14.40 4.22 23.20
N VAL A 124 -13.65 4.76 22.26
CA VAL A 124 -12.51 5.66 22.53
C VAL A 124 -12.80 7.05 21.96
N GLN A 125 -12.45 8.08 22.73
CA GLN A 125 -12.58 9.46 22.27
C GLN A 125 -11.50 9.78 21.24
N LEU A 126 -11.94 10.17 20.04
CA LEU A 126 -11.08 10.65 18.95
C LEU A 126 -11.16 12.18 18.87
N GLU A 127 -10.09 12.81 18.36
CA GLU A 127 -10.15 14.23 18.02
C GLU A 127 -11.26 14.48 16.99
N ASP A 128 -11.88 15.66 17.02
CA ASP A 128 -13.06 16.01 16.21
C ASP A 128 -12.88 15.73 14.70
N VAL A 129 -11.64 15.83 14.21
CA VAL A 129 -11.26 15.57 12.81
C VAL A 129 -11.46 14.11 12.40
N TYR A 130 -11.43 13.17 13.36
CA TYR A 130 -11.53 11.72 13.13
C TYR A 130 -12.85 11.11 13.59
N GLN A 131 -13.82 11.90 14.03
CA GLN A 131 -15.11 11.38 14.49
C GLN A 131 -16.03 10.94 13.33
N ASP A 132 -15.80 11.42 12.10
CA ASP A 132 -16.62 11.02 10.94
C ASP A 132 -16.37 9.52 10.62
N PRO A 133 -17.40 8.66 10.68
CA PRO A 133 -17.28 7.24 10.37
C PRO A 133 -16.68 6.96 8.98
N LYS A 134 -16.89 7.86 8.01
CA LYS A 134 -16.28 7.74 6.67
C LYS A 134 -14.76 7.89 6.74
N ILE A 135 -14.28 8.86 7.53
CA ILE A 135 -12.85 9.10 7.74
C ILE A 135 -12.24 7.88 8.44
N ILE A 136 -12.86 7.38 9.51
CA ILE A 136 -12.41 6.19 10.25
C ILE A 136 -12.28 4.98 9.33
N SER A 137 -13.29 4.75 8.46
CA SER A 137 -13.28 3.62 7.54
C SER A 137 -12.10 3.64 6.55
N CYS A 138 -11.56 4.82 6.22
CA CYS A 138 -10.38 4.96 5.37
C CYS A 138 -9.09 4.45 6.04
N PHE A 139 -9.05 4.37 7.38
CA PHE A 139 -7.89 3.88 8.11
C PHE A 139 -7.83 2.35 8.25
N LYS A 140 -8.86 1.62 7.80
CA LYS A 140 -8.93 0.16 7.92
C LYS A 140 -7.68 -0.56 7.38
N TYR A 141 -7.07 -0.01 6.34
CA TYR A 141 -5.86 -0.55 5.69
C TYR A 141 -4.73 0.49 5.67
N ALA A 142 -4.72 1.42 6.63
CA ALA A 142 -3.67 2.42 6.70
C ALA A 142 -2.31 1.77 7.00
N PRO A 143 -1.24 2.13 6.27
CA PRO A 143 0.10 1.63 6.57
C PRO A 143 0.60 2.22 7.89
N THR A 144 1.29 1.40 8.69
CA THR A 144 1.96 1.81 9.94
C THR A 144 3.42 2.20 9.73
N THR A 145 3.93 2.07 8.51
CA THR A 145 5.28 2.48 8.13
C THR A 145 5.28 3.95 7.70
N SER A 146 6.22 4.73 8.24
CA SER A 146 6.53 6.05 7.66
C SER A 146 7.29 5.82 6.36
N VAL A 147 6.64 6.00 5.21
CA VAL A 147 7.36 6.03 3.93
C VAL A 147 8.01 7.40 3.81
N ASP A 148 9.33 7.46 3.64
CA ASP A 148 9.99 8.68 3.16
C ASP A 148 9.35 9.09 1.84
N VAL A 149 8.76 10.29 1.81
CA VAL A 149 7.85 10.78 0.77
C VAL A 149 8.64 11.19 -0.48
N GLU A 150 9.18 10.23 -1.21
CA GLU A 150 9.80 10.47 -2.54
C GLU A 150 9.01 9.79 -3.69
N LEU A 151 8.02 8.94 -3.40
CA LEU A 151 7.44 8.05 -4.43
C LEU A 151 5.92 8.11 -4.67
N LEU A 152 5.18 9.05 -4.07
CA LEU A 152 3.76 9.22 -4.42
C LEU A 152 3.58 10.38 -5.41
N LYS A 153 3.79 10.09 -6.70
CA LYS A 153 3.31 10.98 -7.78
C LYS A 153 1.77 10.96 -7.82
N PRO A 154 1.11 12.11 -7.98
CA PRO A 154 -0.32 12.25 -7.73
C PRO A 154 -1.10 11.92 -9.02
N GLU A 155 -1.58 10.69 -9.16
CA GLU A 155 -2.56 10.41 -10.20
C GLU A 155 -3.52 9.29 -9.83
N LYS A 156 -4.28 9.51 -8.75
CA LYS A 156 -5.70 9.16 -8.60
C LYS A 156 -6.23 9.48 -7.21
N ILE A 157 -6.87 10.66 -7.14
CA ILE A 157 -8.06 11.01 -6.35
C ILE A 157 -8.23 10.23 -5.03
N LEU A 158 -7.46 10.62 -4.02
CA LEU A 158 -7.98 10.74 -2.66
C LEU A 158 -8.07 12.24 -2.35
N PRO A 159 -9.13 12.69 -1.66
CA PRO A 159 -9.33 14.10 -1.39
C PRO A 159 -8.08 14.66 -0.69
N LYS A 160 -7.64 15.85 -1.10
CA LYS A 160 -6.40 16.51 -0.62
C LYS A 160 -6.35 16.68 0.92
N THR A 161 -7.46 16.43 1.61
CA THR A 161 -7.57 16.40 3.06
C THR A 161 -6.92 15.16 3.69
N THR A 162 -6.95 13.97 3.07
CA THR A 162 -6.40 12.74 3.69
C THR A 162 -4.87 12.72 3.68
N TYR A 163 -4.25 13.22 2.61
CA TYR A 163 -2.79 13.44 2.59
C TYR A 163 -2.37 14.61 3.46
N GLY A 164 -3.19 15.66 3.55
CA GLY A 164 -2.95 16.79 4.44
C GLY A 164 -2.87 16.36 5.90
N VAL A 165 -3.71 15.44 6.36
CA VAL A 165 -3.75 15.05 7.78
C VAL A 165 -2.48 14.32 8.24
N PHE A 166 -1.94 13.38 7.43
CA PHE A 166 -0.67 12.74 7.76
C PHE A 166 0.53 13.69 7.61
N TYR A 167 0.48 14.61 6.63
CA TYR A 167 1.56 15.58 6.39
C TYR A 167 1.59 16.71 7.44
N TYR A 168 0.43 17.11 7.99
CA TYR A 168 0.34 18.16 9.01
C TYR A 168 0.73 17.69 10.42
N MET A 169 0.66 16.38 10.72
CA MET A 169 1.02 15.85 12.03
C MET A 169 2.51 15.57 12.23
N ALA A 170 3.27 15.36 11.16
CA ALA A 170 4.70 15.06 11.24
C ALA A 170 5.64 16.29 11.15
N VAL A 171 5.15 17.46 10.70
CA VAL A 171 6.04 18.57 10.28
C VAL A 171 5.90 19.85 11.11
N LYS A 172 5.11 19.88 12.19
CA LYS A 172 5.10 21.04 13.11
C LYS A 172 5.56 20.68 14.53
N PRO A 173 6.87 20.83 14.86
CA PRO A 173 7.20 21.40 16.14
C PRO A 173 6.70 22.86 16.11
N GLY A 174 5.82 23.23 17.05
CA GLY A 174 5.30 24.60 17.12
C GLY A 174 6.40 25.64 17.37
N PRO A 175 6.09 26.92 17.14
CA PRO A 175 6.20 27.94 18.18
C PRO A 175 4.93 27.98 19.05
#